data_AF-A0A3D5KLX0-F1
#
_entry.id   AF-A0A3D5KLX0-F1
#
_cell.length_a   1.000
_cell.length_b   1.000
_cell.length_c   1.000
_cell.angle_alpha   90.00
_cell.angle_beta   90.00
_cell.angle_gamma   90.00
#
_symmetry.space_group_name_H-M   'P 1'
#
loop_
_entity.id
_entity.type
_entity.pdbx_description
1 polymer ?
#
loop_
_entity_poly.entity_id
_entity_poly.type
_entity_poly.pdbx_seq_one_letter_code
_entity_poly.pdbx_strand_id
1 'polypeptide(L)'
;MLTRRSFLTHSTLTLVSGSLIAGGNTTPESTFVHHVFFWLKDKQNKDDYNKLVLSLKDLKKIKQIKLLHVGSASISPLAQEASITDATYDISLLTFFENMQDKE
;
A
#
# COMPACT_ATOMS: atom_id res chain seq x y z
N MET A 1 -22.79 -14.18 -36.18
CA MET A 1 -21.45 -13.89 -35.62
C MET A 1 -21.11 -12.45 -35.96
N LEU A 2 -21.47 -11.51 -35.09
CA LEU A 2 -21.38 -10.07 -35.36
C LEU A 2 -20.09 -9.51 -34.76
N THR A 3 -19.23 -8.98 -35.62
CA THR A 3 -17.84 -8.64 -35.35
C THR A 3 -17.72 -7.26 -34.70
N ARG A 4 -16.96 -7.16 -33.61
CA ARG A 4 -16.71 -5.98 -32.75
C ARG A 4 -16.06 -4.75 -33.43
N ARG A 5 -16.03 -4.69 -34.76
CA ARG A 5 -15.31 -3.65 -35.55
C ARG A 5 -16.21 -2.61 -36.22
N SER A 6 -17.54 -2.69 -36.07
CA SER A 6 -18.50 -1.77 -36.72
C SER A 6 -18.78 -0.48 -35.94
N PHE A 7 -18.11 -0.21 -34.81
CA PHE A 7 -18.51 0.87 -33.89
C PHE A 7 -17.65 2.14 -33.98
N LEU A 8 -16.56 2.15 -34.75
CA LEU A 8 -15.60 3.25 -34.76
C LEU A 8 -15.72 4.23 -35.95
N THR A 9 -16.73 4.09 -36.81
CA THR A 9 -16.73 4.80 -38.11
C THR A 9 -17.68 5.99 -38.23
N HIS A 10 -18.40 6.40 -37.18
CA HIS A 10 -19.29 7.58 -37.26
C HIS A 10 -19.14 8.51 -36.05
N SER A 11 -18.13 9.37 -36.08
CA SER A 11 -18.10 10.60 -35.27
C SER A 11 -17.21 11.64 -35.95
N THR A 12 -17.67 12.19 -37.08
CA THR A 12 -17.08 13.37 -37.71
C THR A 12 -17.95 14.61 -37.41
N LEU A 13 -17.26 15.70 -37.03
CA LEU A 13 -17.67 17.11 -36.93
C LEU A 13 -18.48 17.59 -35.72
N THR A 14 -17.95 18.56 -34.95
CA THR A 14 -18.27 20.01 -35.04
C THR A 14 -17.37 20.84 -34.10
N LEU A 15 -16.82 21.96 -34.59
CA LEU A 15 -15.98 22.98 -33.88
C LEU A 15 -16.84 24.07 -33.22
N VAL A 16 -16.56 24.51 -31.98
CA VAL A 16 -16.72 25.91 -31.48
C VAL A 16 -15.76 26.19 -30.31
N SER A 17 -15.10 27.33 -30.39
CA SER A 17 -14.21 28.00 -29.45
C SER A 17 -14.69 28.08 -27.99
N GLY A 18 -13.75 28.01 -27.04
CA GLY A 18 -13.90 28.67 -25.74
C GLY A 18 -13.57 27.82 -24.51
N SER A 19 -12.60 28.34 -23.75
CA SER A 19 -12.25 28.01 -22.36
C SER A 19 -11.27 26.85 -22.17
N LEU A 20 -10.07 27.26 -21.77
CA LEU A 20 -9.05 26.49 -21.09
C LEU A 20 -9.70 25.56 -20.06
N ILE A 21 -9.78 24.26 -20.34
CA ILE A 21 -9.85 23.30 -19.24
C ILE A 21 -8.45 23.32 -18.65
N ALA A 22 -8.33 24.08 -17.55
CA ALA A 22 -7.17 24.06 -16.68
C ALA A 22 -6.76 22.60 -16.49
N GLY A 23 -5.59 22.25 -17.01
CA GLY A 23 -4.89 21.02 -16.70
C GLY A 23 -4.51 21.03 -15.24
N GLY A 24 -5.50 20.85 -14.36
CA GLY A 24 -5.29 20.33 -13.04
C GLY A 24 -4.96 18.87 -13.21
N ASN A 25 -3.71 18.56 -13.55
CA ASN A 25 -3.12 17.28 -13.19
C ASN A 25 -3.07 17.28 -11.65
N THR A 26 -4.21 17.06 -11.00
CA THR A 26 -4.22 16.54 -9.63
C THR A 26 -3.76 15.09 -9.79
N THR A 27 -2.44 14.90 -9.93
CA THR A 27 -1.83 13.64 -9.55
C THR A 27 -2.40 13.37 -8.16
N PRO A 28 -3.16 12.29 -7.94
CA PRO A 28 -3.53 11.94 -6.59
C PRO A 28 -2.21 11.85 -5.84
N GLU A 29 -2.02 12.70 -4.82
CA GLU A 29 -0.91 12.59 -3.87
C GLU A 29 -0.87 11.13 -3.45
N SER A 30 0.04 10.35 -4.03
CA SER A 30 0.05 8.92 -3.82
C SER A 30 0.59 8.73 -2.41
N THR A 31 -0.31 8.42 -1.48
CA THR A 31 0.03 8.20 -0.08
C THR A 31 1.26 7.30 0.02
N PHE A 32 2.31 7.78 0.69
CA PHE A 32 3.55 7.02 0.80
C PHE A 32 3.37 5.88 1.80
N VAL A 33 3.59 4.64 1.33
CA VAL A 33 3.42 3.44 2.14
C VAL A 33 4.79 2.86 2.48
N HIS A 34 5.11 2.81 3.78
CA HIS A 34 6.33 2.20 4.29
C HIS A 34 5.99 0.88 4.98
N HIS A 35 6.47 -0.22 4.41
CA HIS A 35 6.24 -1.58 4.89
C HIS A 35 7.58 -2.20 5.31
N VAL A 36 7.66 -2.65 6.57
CA VAL A 36 8.86 -3.22 7.17
C VAL A 36 8.54 -4.59 7.76
N PHE A 37 9.45 -5.54 7.58
CA PHE A 37 9.38 -6.87 8.16
C PHE A 37 10.53 -7.07 9.15
N PHE A 38 10.23 -7.66 10.30
CA PHE A 38 11.21 -7.95 11.35
C PHE A 38 11.35 -9.46 11.54
N TRP A 39 12.60 -9.91 11.62
CA TRP A 39 12.98 -11.28 12.00
C TRP A 39 13.62 -11.23 13.38
N LEU A 40 13.00 -11.88 14.35
CA LEU A 40 13.55 -12.03 15.68
C LEU A 40 14.73 -13.01 15.62
N LYS A 41 15.83 -12.64 16.29
CA LYS A 41 16.98 -13.55 16.45
C LYS A 41 16.59 -14.80 17.23
N ASP A 42 15.77 -14.64 18.26
CA ASP A 42 15.19 -15.72 19.04
C ASP A 42 13.66 -15.68 18.94
N LYS A 43 13.09 -16.62 18.18
CA LYS A 43 11.65 -16.73 17.96
C LYS A 43 10.87 -17.27 19.17
N GLN A 44 11.56 -17.85 20.16
CA GLN A 44 10.92 -18.38 21.36
C GLN A 44 10.83 -17.33 22.49
N ASN A 45 11.59 -16.25 22.38
CA ASN A 45 11.59 -15.15 23.35
C ASN A 45 10.35 -14.25 23.19
N LYS A 46 9.29 -14.59 23.92
CA LYS A 46 8.04 -13.84 23.96
C LYS A 46 8.18 -12.44 24.55
N ASP A 47 9.12 -12.23 25.46
CA ASP A 47 9.32 -10.94 26.11
C ASP A 47 9.85 -9.91 25.11
N ASP A 48 10.83 -10.30 24.30
CA ASP A 48 11.38 -9.42 23.26
C ASP A 48 10.38 -9.18 22.12
N TYR A 49 9.60 -10.20 21.75
CA TYR A 49 8.48 -10.03 20.84
C TYR A 49 7.50 -8.95 21.35
N ASN A 50 7.07 -9.06 22.59
CA ASN A 50 6.10 -8.13 23.20
C ASN A 50 6.67 -6.72 23.31
N LYS A 51 7.93 -6.57 23.74
CA LYS A 51 8.61 -5.27 23.80
C LYS A 51 8.67 -4.61 22.42
N LEU A 52 9.02 -5.36 21.38
CA LEU A 52 9.07 -4.84 20.02
C LEU A 52 7.68 -4.40 19.56
N VAL A 53 6.64 -5.25 19.70
CA VAL A 53 5.26 -4.89 19.33
C VAL A 53 4.77 -3.64 20.06
N LEU A 54 5.05 -3.50 21.35
CA LEU A 54 4.68 -2.30 22.12
C LEU A 54 5.38 -1.05 21.58
N SER A 55 6.69 -1.12 21.34
CA SER A 55 7.47 0.00 20.78
C SER A 55 6.98 0.41 19.38
N LEU A 56 6.61 -0.55 18.53
CA LEU A 56 6.06 -0.28 17.19
C LEU A 56 4.68 0.38 17.27
N LYS A 57 3.82 -0.06 18.19
CA LYS A 57 2.50 0.57 18.42
C LYS A 57 2.63 1.98 18.97
N ASP A 58 3.69 2.27 19.72
CA ASP A 58 3.96 3.62 20.25
C ASP A 58 4.33 4.63 19.17
N LEU A 59 4.81 4.19 17.99
CA LEU A 59 5.11 5.07 16.86
C LEU A 59 3.88 5.83 16.37
N LYS A 60 2.65 5.36 16.64
CA LYS A 60 1.41 6.08 16.29
C LYS A 60 1.32 7.50 16.88
N LYS A 61 2.17 7.82 17.87
CA LYS A 61 2.28 9.16 18.48
C LYS A 61 2.94 10.19 17.54
N ILE A 62 3.64 9.72 16.49
CA ILE A 62 4.28 10.56 15.48
C ILE A 62 3.21 11.17 14.57
N LYS A 63 3.21 12.49 14.43
CA LYS A 63 2.14 13.25 13.76
C LYS A 63 2.07 13.01 12.24
N GLN A 64 3.19 12.66 11.63
CA GLN A 64 3.34 12.39 10.20
C GLN A 64 2.70 11.06 9.80
N ILE A 65 2.58 10.11 10.74
CA ILE A 65 1.98 8.80 10.49
C ILE A 65 0.46 8.96 10.44
N LYS A 66 -0.12 8.75 9.26
CA LYS A 66 -1.58 8.81 9.04
C LYS A 66 -2.28 7.52 9.45
N LEU A 67 -1.61 6.39 9.24
CA LEU A 67 -2.12 5.08 9.59
C LEU A 67 -0.96 4.15 9.92
N LEU A 68 -1.14 3.30 10.93
CA LEU A 68 -0.15 2.34 11.40
C LEU A 68 -0.83 1.02 11.73
N HIS A 69 -0.32 -0.07 11.16
CA HIS A 69 -0.69 -1.43 11.52
C HIS A 69 0.55 -2.24 11.89
N VAL A 70 0.41 -2.99 12.97
CA VAL A 70 1.39 -4.01 13.39
C VAL A 70 0.72 -5.36 13.22
N GLY A 71 1.32 -6.24 12.41
CA GLY A 71 0.82 -7.57 12.12
C GLY A 71 1.82 -8.66 12.47
N SER A 72 1.36 -9.91 12.40
CA SER A 72 2.16 -11.12 12.45
C SER A 72 2.13 -11.82 11.09
N ALA A 73 3.08 -12.72 10.83
CA ALA A 73 3.02 -13.54 9.62
C ALA A 73 1.73 -14.36 9.56
N SER A 74 1.13 -14.37 8.37
CA SER A 74 -0.05 -15.18 8.07
C SER A 74 0.38 -16.40 7.27
N ILE A 75 0.14 -17.59 7.83
CA ILE A 75 0.44 -18.86 7.14
C ILE A 75 -0.88 -19.43 6.62
N SER A 76 -1.05 -19.47 5.30
CA SER A 76 -2.21 -20.12 4.68
C SER A 76 -2.06 -21.65 4.72
N PRO A 77 -3.11 -22.40 5.05
CA PRO A 77 -3.10 -23.87 4.98
C PRO A 77 -3.19 -24.39 3.53
N LEU A 78 -3.51 -23.52 2.56
CA LEU A 78 -3.60 -23.89 1.15
C LEU A 78 -2.20 -23.91 0.55
N ALA A 79 -1.74 -25.09 0.11
CA ALA A 79 -0.39 -25.31 -0.40
C ALA A 79 0.01 -24.32 -1.53
N GLN A 80 -0.95 -24.00 -2.40
CA GLN A 80 -0.72 -23.09 -3.51
C GLN A 80 -0.47 -21.64 -3.03
N GLU A 81 -1.18 -21.19 -2.01
CA GLU A 81 -0.98 -19.86 -1.40
C GLU A 81 0.29 -19.84 -0.55
N ALA A 82 0.57 -20.90 0.20
CA ALA A 82 1.79 -21.03 0.99
C ALA A 82 3.05 -20.98 0.11
N SER A 83 3.00 -21.53 -1.11
CA SER A 83 4.14 -21.52 -2.03
C SER A 83 4.53 -20.12 -2.56
N ILE A 84 3.59 -19.18 -2.54
CA ILE A 84 3.78 -17.80 -3.03
C ILE A 84 3.90 -16.78 -1.89
N THR A 85 3.77 -17.21 -0.63
CA THR A 85 3.75 -16.32 0.53
C THR A 85 5.06 -16.43 1.30
N ASP A 86 5.78 -15.31 1.44
CA ASP A 86 6.86 -15.21 2.42
C ASP A 86 6.26 -14.96 3.81
N ALA A 87 6.24 -16.00 4.63
CA ALA A 87 5.80 -15.94 6.03
C ALA A 87 6.97 -16.15 7.01
N THR A 88 8.22 -15.85 6.59
CA THR A 88 9.41 -16.10 7.41
C THR A 88 9.61 -15.05 8.51
N TYR A 89 9.05 -13.85 8.32
CA TYR A 89 9.08 -12.75 9.28
C TYR A 89 8.21 -13.05 10.52
N ASP A 90 8.50 -12.37 11.62
CA ASP A 90 7.75 -12.56 12.88
C ASP A 90 6.74 -11.42 13.09
N ILE A 91 7.11 -10.20 12.70
CA ILE A 91 6.30 -8.98 12.85
C ILE A 91 6.37 -8.16 11.57
N SER A 92 5.24 -7.60 11.14
CA SER A 92 5.15 -6.60 10.06
C SER A 92 4.71 -5.25 10.61
N LEU A 93 5.28 -4.18 10.06
CA LEU A 93 4.86 -2.79 10.30
C LEU A 93 4.45 -2.16 8.97
N LEU A 94 3.21 -1.73 8.88
CA LEU A 94 2.68 -1.00 7.73
C LEU A 94 2.32 0.41 8.17
N THR A 95 2.92 1.42 7.53
CA THR A 95 2.72 2.83 7.84
C THR A 95 2.41 3.65 6.60
N PHE A 96 1.52 4.63 6.75
CA PHE A 96 1.11 5.54 5.68
C PHE A 96 1.47 6.98 6.05
N PHE A 97 2.01 7.71 5.08
CA PHE A 97 2.42 9.12 5.19
C PHE A 97 1.83 9.91 4.01
N GLU A 98 1.77 11.24 4.11
CA GLU A 98 1.32 12.07 2.96
C GLU A 98 2.28 11.92 1.78
N ASN A 99 3.58 12.00 2.06
CA ASN A 99 4.64 11.95 1.06
C ASN A 99 5.91 11.29 1.63
N MET A 100 6.96 11.20 0.81
CA MET A 100 8.24 10.59 1.19
C MET A 100 8.99 11.41 2.24
N GLN A 101 8.93 12.75 2.16
CA GLN A 101 9.62 13.66 3.07
C GLN A 101 9.10 13.54 4.50
N ASP A 102 7.80 13.31 4.67
CA ASP A 102 7.17 13.07 5.99
C ASP A 102 7.66 11.80 6.68
N LYS A 103 8.19 10.82 5.92
CA LYS A 103 8.69 9.55 6.46
C LYS A 103 10.16 9.64 6.89
N GLU A 104 10.96 10.48 6.25
CA GLU A 104 12.41 10.59 6.54
C GLU A 104 12.69 11.19 7.93
#